data_AF-A0A4Q9L979-F1
#
_entry.id   AF-A0A4Q9L979-F1
#
_cell.length_a   1.000
_cell.length_b   1.000
_cell.length_c   1.000
_cell.angle_alpha   90.00
_cell.angle_beta   90.00
_cell.angle_gamma   90.00
#
_symmetry.space_group_name_H-M   'P 1'
#
loop_
_entity.id
_entity.type
_entity.pdbx_description
1 polymer ?
#
loop_
_entity_poly.entity_id
_entity_poly.type
_entity_poly.pdbx_seq_one_letter_code
_entity_poly.pdbx_strand_id
1 'polypeptide(L)'
;AYNREPSKLAIGLCDGSYYSLDVVPCLEEKYIFKNNESVNVRLTPNIQKFLGKEGVEGQMVSLFYNYSVFVKRGCLSDLIYVVINEDASFSEQLFFYKGLDEEKRIGFEKNIRVVMERMDMCCDGKKLLKMLNSSMDPENLCLMPLSWHPWY
;
A
#
# COMPACT_ATOMS: atom_id res chain seq x y z
N ALA A 1 -4.37 4.37 12.77
CA ALA A 1 -5.65 4.66 12.08
C ALA A 1 -5.66 3.87 10.78
N TYR A 2 -6.81 3.35 10.36
CA TYR A 2 -6.91 2.65 9.07
C TYR A 2 -6.92 3.69 7.94
N ASN A 3 -6.12 3.46 6.90
CA ASN A 3 -5.84 4.50 5.91
C ASN A 3 -6.87 4.55 4.78
N ARG A 4 -7.69 3.51 4.64
CA ARG A 4 -8.52 3.29 3.44
C ARG A 4 -10.00 3.13 3.76
N GLU A 5 -10.52 3.90 4.72
CA GLU A 5 -11.96 3.96 5.01
C GLU A 5 -12.72 4.60 3.82
N PRO A 6 -14.01 4.25 3.58
CA PRO A 6 -14.77 4.79 2.45
C PRO A 6 -14.81 6.31 2.39
N SER A 7 -14.85 6.98 3.54
CA SER A 7 -14.84 8.44 3.67
C SER A 7 -13.57 9.11 3.13
N LYS A 8 -12.47 8.35 3.01
CA LYS A 8 -11.18 8.81 2.48
C LYS A 8 -11.00 8.50 1.00
N LEU A 9 -11.98 7.88 0.36
CA LEU A 9 -11.92 7.49 -1.05
C LEU A 9 -12.85 8.36 -1.86
N ALA A 10 -12.32 8.99 -2.91
CA ALA A 10 -13.09 9.81 -3.83
C ALA A 10 -13.01 9.22 -5.25
N ILE A 11 -14.16 9.19 -5.93
CA ILE A 11 -14.28 8.74 -7.32
C ILE A 11 -14.86 9.89 -8.14
N GLY A 12 -14.16 10.29 -9.20
CA GLY A 12 -14.63 11.27 -10.16
C GLY A 12 -15.82 10.73 -10.95
N LEU A 13 -16.95 11.43 -10.89
CA LEU A 13 -18.20 10.97 -11.50
C LEU A 13 -18.17 10.98 -13.04
N CYS A 14 -17.32 11.83 -13.63
CA CYS A 14 -17.27 12.03 -15.08
C CYS A 14 -16.17 11.20 -15.78
N ASP A 15 -15.07 10.93 -15.09
CA ASP A 15 -13.86 10.31 -15.64
C ASP A 15 -13.52 8.96 -14.98
N GLY A 16 -14.18 8.62 -13.87
CA GLY A 16 -13.88 7.42 -13.09
C GLY A 16 -12.55 7.49 -12.34
N SER A 17 -11.94 8.68 -12.23
CA SER A 17 -10.64 8.83 -11.55
C SER A 17 -10.78 8.50 -10.06
N TYR A 18 -9.82 7.75 -9.53
CA TYR A 18 -9.82 7.32 -8.13
C TYR A 18 -8.74 8.08 -7.33
N TYR A 19 -9.15 8.66 -6.22
CA TYR A 19 -8.27 9.39 -5.31
C TYR A 19 -8.41 8.85 -3.89
N SER A 20 -7.28 8.69 -3.21
CA SER A 20 -7.25 8.42 -1.77
C SER A 20 -6.75 9.66 -1.05
N LEU A 21 -7.50 10.09 -0.05
CA LEU A 21 -7.15 11.18 0.86
C LEU A 21 -6.40 10.60 2.07
N ASP A 22 -5.57 11.42 2.71
CA ASP A 22 -4.82 11.07 3.93
C ASP A 22 -4.01 9.77 3.84
N VAL A 23 -3.27 9.61 2.74
CA VAL A 23 -2.39 8.45 2.54
C VAL A 23 -1.13 8.61 3.39
N VAL A 24 -1.19 8.11 4.61
CA VAL A 24 -0.06 8.10 5.55
C VAL A 24 0.51 6.69 5.66
N PRO A 25 1.80 6.45 5.37
CA PRO A 25 2.37 5.11 5.53
C PRO A 25 2.34 4.67 7.01
N CYS A 26 2.16 3.37 7.25
CA CYS A 26 2.18 2.83 8.61
C CYS A 26 3.60 2.33 8.94
N LEU A 27 4.19 2.96 9.96
CA LEU A 27 5.52 2.64 10.49
C LEU A 27 5.38 1.94 11.84
N GLU A 28 6.02 0.79 12.00
CA GLU A 28 6.17 0.11 13.30
C GLU A 28 7.46 0.53 14.02
N GLU A 29 7.70 -0.05 15.19
CA GLU A 29 8.94 0.11 15.95
C GLU A 29 10.16 -0.06 15.03
N LYS A 30 11.14 0.87 15.15
CA LYS A 30 12.34 0.95 14.29
C LYS A 30 12.08 1.43 12.86
N TYR A 31 11.00 2.19 12.64
CA TYR A 31 10.70 2.87 11.38
C TYR A 31 10.51 1.90 10.20
N ILE A 32 9.97 0.70 10.43
CA ILE A 32 9.76 -0.28 9.36
C ILE A 32 8.32 -0.20 8.84
N PHE A 33 8.15 -0.17 7.51
CA PHE A 33 6.82 -0.22 6.90
C PHE A 33 6.16 -1.57 7.15
N LYS A 34 4.96 -1.53 7.74
CA LYS A 34 4.12 -2.71 7.92
C LYS A 34 2.67 -2.39 7.62
N ASN A 35 1.98 -3.36 7.04
CA ASN A 35 0.55 -3.30 6.89
C ASN A 35 -0.10 -3.83 8.18
N ASN A 36 -0.85 -2.98 8.87
CA ASN A 36 -1.59 -3.36 10.09
C ASN A 36 -3.00 -3.88 9.79
N GLU A 37 -3.39 -3.91 8.51
CA GLU A 37 -4.68 -4.42 8.04
C GLU A 37 -4.60 -5.93 7.76
N SER A 38 -5.69 -6.67 8.01
CA SER A 38 -5.76 -8.11 7.69
C SER A 38 -5.74 -8.39 6.20
N VAL A 39 -6.18 -7.41 5.39
CA VAL A 39 -6.18 -7.44 3.93
C VAL A 39 -5.02 -6.62 3.36
N ASN A 40 -4.52 -7.01 2.18
CA ASN A 40 -3.42 -6.28 1.53
C ASN A 40 -3.93 -5.05 0.77
N VAL A 41 -5.10 -5.20 0.14
CA VAL A 41 -5.76 -4.15 -0.65
C VAL A 41 -7.24 -4.10 -0.32
N ARG A 42 -7.87 -2.93 -0.44
CA ARG A 42 -9.32 -2.79 -0.29
C ARG A 42 -10.02 -3.33 -1.54
N LEU A 43 -10.34 -4.62 -1.54
CA LEU A 43 -11.19 -5.28 -2.52
C LEU A 43 -12.40 -5.89 -1.79
N THR A 44 -13.36 -5.04 -1.46
CA THR A 44 -14.61 -5.44 -0.84
C THR A 44 -15.54 -6.10 -1.86
N PRO A 45 -16.58 -6.82 -1.41
CA PRO A 45 -17.53 -7.47 -2.31
C PRO A 45 -18.19 -6.54 -3.33
N ASN A 46 -18.49 -5.28 -2.98
CA ASN A 46 -19.08 -4.35 -3.96
C ASN A 46 -18.05 -3.85 -4.98
N ILE A 47 -16.81 -3.59 -4.57
CA ILE A 47 -15.73 -3.23 -5.50
C ILE A 47 -15.46 -4.40 -6.45
N GLN A 48 -15.39 -5.62 -5.93
CA GLN A 48 -15.22 -6.83 -6.74
C GLN A 48 -16.39 -7.01 -7.72
N LYS A 49 -17.63 -6.78 -7.27
CA LYS A 49 -18.82 -6.86 -8.12
C LYS A 49 -18.82 -5.78 -9.22
N PHE A 50 -18.34 -4.58 -8.91
CA PHE A 50 -18.22 -3.48 -9.86
C PHE A 50 -17.16 -3.77 -10.93
N LEU A 51 -15.98 -4.24 -10.54
CA LEU A 51 -14.90 -4.59 -11.48
C LEU A 51 -15.20 -5.88 -12.27
N GLY A 52 -16.00 -6.78 -11.69
CA GLY A 52 -16.19 -8.12 -12.20
C GLY A 52 -14.96 -9.01 -12.00
N LYS A 53 -15.17 -10.33 -12.10
CA LYS A 53 -14.09 -11.31 -11.94
C LYS A 53 -12.97 -11.10 -12.96
N GLU A 54 -13.33 -10.87 -14.23
CA GLU A 54 -12.39 -10.63 -15.33
C GLU A 54 -11.61 -9.32 -15.16
N GLY A 55 -12.22 -8.29 -14.56
CA GLY A 55 -11.55 -7.04 -14.26
C GLY A 55 -10.43 -7.21 -13.22
N VAL A 56 -10.69 -8.01 -12.18
CA VAL A 56 -9.68 -8.31 -11.14
C VAL A 56 -8.58 -9.21 -11.70
N GLU A 57 -8.94 -10.34 -12.34
CA GLU A 57 -7.96 -11.33 -12.82
C GLU A 57 -7.17 -10.85 -14.05
N GLY A 58 -7.75 -9.98 -14.87
CA GLY A 58 -7.15 -9.47 -16.10
C GLY A 58 -6.56 -8.07 -15.93
N GLN A 59 -7.43 -7.05 -15.93
CA GLN A 59 -7.00 -5.65 -15.99
C GLN A 59 -6.18 -5.24 -14.76
N MET A 60 -6.69 -5.54 -13.56
CA MET A 60 -6.02 -5.18 -12.31
C MET A 60 -4.66 -5.87 -12.19
N VAL A 61 -4.60 -7.19 -12.41
CA VAL A 61 -3.33 -7.94 -12.42
C VAL A 61 -2.33 -7.37 -13.43
N SER A 62 -2.78 -7.05 -14.65
CA SER A 62 -1.92 -6.47 -15.68
C SER A 62 -1.37 -5.10 -15.28
N LEU A 63 -2.22 -4.24 -14.70
CA LEU A 63 -1.80 -2.92 -14.22
C LEU A 63 -0.77 -3.04 -13.09
N PHE A 64 -1.03 -3.88 -12.09
CA PHE A 64 -0.09 -4.12 -10.98
C PHE A 64 1.27 -4.60 -11.49
N TYR A 65 1.28 -5.54 -12.46
CA TYR A 65 2.50 -6.03 -13.08
C TYR A 65 3.27 -4.93 -13.83
N ASN A 66 2.58 -4.15 -14.67
CA ASN A 66 3.21 -3.11 -15.47
C ASN A 66 3.80 -2.00 -14.58
N TYR A 67 3.06 -1.58 -13.54
CA TYR A 67 3.55 -0.61 -12.58
C TYR A 67 4.71 -1.16 -11.76
N SER A 68 4.67 -2.42 -11.30
CA SER A 68 5.78 -2.99 -10.53
C SER A 68 7.05 -3.12 -11.38
N VAL A 69 6.94 -3.48 -12.65
CA VAL A 69 8.08 -3.51 -13.59
C VAL A 69 8.63 -2.10 -13.83
N PHE A 70 7.78 -1.10 -14.01
CA PHE A 70 8.20 0.30 -14.17
C PHE A 70 8.94 0.80 -12.92
N VAL A 71 8.34 0.58 -11.75
CA VAL A 71 8.88 0.93 -10.44
C VAL A 71 10.26 0.29 -10.22
N LYS A 72 10.43 -1.00 -10.56
CA LYS A 72 11.71 -1.70 -10.44
C LYS A 72 12.79 -1.19 -11.40
N ARG A 73 12.42 -0.62 -12.55
CA ARG A 73 13.36 -0.08 -13.54
C ARG A 73 13.78 1.36 -13.26
N GLY A 74 13.03 2.09 -12.43
CA GLY A 74 13.29 3.50 -12.12
C GLY A 74 14.19 3.73 -10.91
N CYS A 75 14.52 5.01 -10.65
CA CYS A 75 15.23 5.53 -9.47
C CYS A 75 14.38 5.47 -8.18
N LEU A 76 13.60 4.41 -7.99
CA LEU A 76 12.71 4.29 -6.83
C LEU A 76 13.50 4.30 -5.52
N SER A 77 14.74 3.77 -5.50
CA SER A 77 15.63 3.88 -4.35
C SER A 77 15.84 5.32 -3.92
N ASP A 78 16.01 6.23 -4.88
CA ASP A 78 16.35 7.63 -4.64
C ASP A 78 15.10 8.43 -4.27
N LEU A 79 13.95 8.12 -4.89
CA LEU A 79 12.65 8.71 -4.53
C LEU A 79 12.17 8.25 -3.16
N ILE A 80 12.31 6.95 -2.85
CA ILE A 80 12.05 6.42 -1.51
C ILE A 80 13.03 7.02 -0.50
N TYR A 81 14.29 7.24 -0.88
CA TYR A 81 15.26 7.94 -0.06
C TYR A 81 14.80 9.35 0.30
N VAL A 82 14.32 10.12 -0.68
CA VAL A 82 13.80 11.47 -0.42
C VAL A 82 12.54 11.41 0.44
N VAL A 83 11.54 10.59 0.09
CA VAL A 83 10.26 10.52 0.82
C VAL A 83 10.44 10.05 2.26
N ILE A 84 11.25 9.01 2.50
CA ILE A 84 11.46 8.53 3.88
C ILE A 84 12.31 9.51 4.69
N ASN A 85 13.30 10.18 4.08
CA ASN A 85 14.03 11.22 4.80
C ASN A 85 13.16 12.44 5.11
N GLU A 86 12.27 12.84 4.20
CA GLU A 86 11.30 13.92 4.43
C GLU A 86 10.27 13.53 5.48
N ASP A 87 9.70 12.32 5.46
CA ASP A 87 8.79 11.84 6.51
C ASP A 87 9.48 11.69 7.88
N ALA A 88 10.72 11.17 7.90
CA ALA A 88 11.51 11.07 9.12
C ALA A 88 11.85 12.45 9.69
N SER A 89 12.21 13.41 8.84
CA SER A 89 12.50 14.79 9.26
C SER A 89 11.23 15.58 9.61
N PHE A 90 10.07 15.25 9.04
CA PHE A 90 8.77 15.80 9.45
C PHE A 90 8.38 15.32 10.85
N SER A 91 8.67 14.05 11.19
CA SER A 91 8.53 13.54 12.56
C SER A 91 9.50 14.23 13.55
N GLU A 92 10.65 14.71 13.05
CA GLU A 92 11.67 15.45 13.82
C GLU A 92 11.36 16.95 13.99
N GLN A 93 10.39 17.55 13.29
CA GLN A 93 9.97 18.91 13.64
C GLN A 93 9.26 18.98 15.01
N LEU A 94 8.88 17.83 15.59
CA LEU A 94 8.55 17.71 17.02
C LEU A 94 9.75 17.34 17.91
N PHE A 95 10.88 16.89 17.35
CA PHE A 95 12.07 16.45 18.09
C PHE A 95 13.37 16.82 17.35
N PHE A 96 13.90 17.99 17.75
CA PHE A 96 15.23 18.54 17.46
C PHE A 96 16.27 17.63 16.76
N TYR A 97 16.76 18.14 15.62
CA TYR A 97 17.97 17.75 14.89
C TYR A 97 19.09 17.17 15.77
N LYS A 98 19.36 15.87 15.60
CA LYS A 98 20.68 15.25 15.73
C LYS A 98 20.76 14.15 14.68
N GLY A 99 21.87 14.12 13.94
CA GLY A 99 22.05 13.38 12.69
C GLY A 99 21.49 11.95 12.69
N LEU A 100 21.06 11.51 11.49
CA LEU A 100 20.54 10.17 11.19
C LEU A 100 21.17 9.11 12.11
N ASP A 101 20.45 8.77 13.17
CA ASP A 101 20.82 7.72 14.09
C ASP A 101 21.05 6.45 13.27
N GLU A 102 22.12 5.71 13.53
CA GLU A 102 22.51 4.57 12.69
C GLU A 102 21.39 3.53 12.55
N GLU A 103 20.52 3.46 13.57
CA GLU A 103 19.27 2.71 13.56
C GLU A 103 18.26 3.16 12.48
N LYS A 104 18.11 4.46 12.23
CA LYS A 104 17.22 5.01 11.19
C LYS A 104 17.71 4.61 9.81
N ARG A 105 19.02 4.66 9.58
CA ARG A 105 19.64 4.22 8.32
C ARG A 105 19.39 2.73 8.08
N ILE A 106 19.53 1.89 9.11
CA ILE A 106 19.24 0.46 9.02
C ILE A 106 17.74 0.22 8.74
N GLY A 107 16.85 0.96 9.40
CA GLY A 107 15.40 0.90 9.14
C GLY A 107 15.06 1.28 7.70
N PHE A 108 15.71 2.30 7.17
CA PHE A 108 15.57 2.74 5.79
C PHE A 108 15.99 1.68 4.76
N GLU A 109 17.18 1.11 4.90
CA GLU A 109 17.67 0.07 3.99
C GLU A 109 16.76 -1.16 4.02
N LYS A 110 16.19 -1.48 5.19
CA LYS A 110 15.16 -2.53 5.33
C LYS A 110 13.87 -2.15 4.61
N ASN A 111 13.41 -0.90 4.70
CA ASN A 111 12.20 -0.46 4.01
C ASN A 111 12.32 -0.53 2.49
N ILE A 112 13.45 -0.10 1.92
CA ILE A 112 13.70 -0.28 0.49
C ILE A 112 13.56 -1.76 0.13
N ARG A 113 14.19 -2.64 0.91
CA ARG A 113 14.13 -4.08 0.65
C ARG A 113 12.69 -4.61 0.72
N VAL A 114 11.93 -4.22 1.74
CA VAL A 114 10.51 -4.60 1.89
C VAL A 114 9.69 -4.13 0.70
N VAL A 115 9.87 -2.89 0.25
CA VAL A 115 9.15 -2.37 -0.93
C VAL A 115 9.53 -3.15 -2.18
N MET A 116 10.82 -3.42 -2.40
CA MET A 116 11.30 -4.18 -3.55
C MET A 116 10.78 -5.62 -3.55
N GLU A 117 10.78 -6.30 -2.41
CA GLU A 117 10.20 -7.64 -2.25
C GLU A 117 8.69 -7.65 -2.57
N ARG A 118 7.96 -6.60 -2.18
CA ARG A 118 6.54 -6.44 -2.55
C ARG A 118 6.36 -6.19 -4.04
N MET A 119 7.24 -5.43 -4.68
CA MET A 119 7.21 -5.24 -6.13
C MET A 119 7.52 -6.54 -6.88
N ASP A 120 8.44 -7.35 -6.37
CA ASP A 120 8.75 -8.68 -6.91
C ASP A 120 7.55 -9.63 -6.85
N MET A 121 6.79 -9.57 -5.76
CA MET A 121 5.53 -10.32 -5.62
C MET A 121 4.49 -9.86 -6.67
N CYS A 122 4.39 -8.56 -6.96
CA CYS A 122 3.50 -8.05 -8.01
C CYS A 122 3.94 -8.44 -9.43
N CYS A 123 5.23 -8.73 -9.65
CA CYS A 123 5.73 -9.24 -10.93
C CYS A 123 5.42 -10.74 -11.15
N ASP A 124 4.96 -11.46 -10.15
CA ASP A 124 4.54 -12.87 -10.26
C ASP A 124 3.01 -12.94 -10.24
N GLY A 125 2.40 -13.13 -11.41
CA GLY A 125 0.94 -13.14 -11.55
C GLY A 125 0.24 -14.16 -10.64
N LYS A 126 0.87 -15.30 -10.32
CA LYS A 126 0.27 -16.29 -9.41
C LYS A 126 0.28 -15.79 -7.97
N LYS A 127 1.38 -15.18 -7.53
CA LYS A 127 1.49 -14.61 -6.17
C LYS A 127 0.59 -13.39 -6.00
N LEU A 128 0.55 -12.52 -7.01
CA LEU A 128 -0.32 -11.36 -7.03
C LEU A 128 -1.79 -11.79 -6.95
N LEU A 129 -2.21 -12.74 -7.78
CA LEU A 129 -3.59 -13.23 -7.74
C LEU A 129 -3.94 -13.86 -6.38
N LYS A 130 -3.01 -14.62 -5.78
CA LYS A 130 -3.19 -15.15 -4.43
C LYS A 130 -3.37 -14.05 -3.39
N MET A 131 -2.61 -12.95 -3.47
CA MET A 131 -2.73 -11.79 -2.58
C MET A 131 -4.07 -11.04 -2.77
N LEU A 132 -4.51 -10.87 -4.03
CA LEU A 132 -5.80 -10.25 -4.32
C LEU A 132 -6.94 -11.12 -3.78
N ASN A 133 -6.89 -12.43 -4.01
CA ASN A 133 -7.87 -13.39 -3.50
C ASN A 133 -7.93 -13.40 -1.97
N SER A 134 -6.78 -13.37 -1.28
CA SER A 134 -6.78 -13.30 0.18
C SER A 134 -7.37 -11.98 0.71
N SER A 135 -7.31 -10.90 -0.09
CA SER A 135 -7.91 -9.61 0.28
C SER A 135 -9.43 -9.56 0.06
N MET A 136 -9.99 -10.50 -0.70
CA MET A 136 -11.43 -10.69 -0.94
C MET A 136 -12.03 -11.80 -0.06
N ASP A 137 -11.18 -12.51 0.69
CA ASP A 137 -11.59 -13.63 1.54
C ASP A 137 -12.49 -13.12 2.68
N PRO A 138 -13.73 -13.63 2.81
CA PRO A 138 -14.63 -13.26 3.90
C PRO A 138 -14.01 -13.43 5.29
N GLU A 139 -13.14 -14.42 5.49
CA GLU A 139 -12.48 -14.63 6.78
C GLU A 139 -11.56 -13.45 7.14
N ASN A 140 -10.78 -12.95 6.17
CA ASN A 140 -9.90 -11.80 6.37
C ASN A 140 -10.69 -10.49 6.47
N LEU A 141 -11.76 -10.35 5.68
CA LEU A 141 -12.63 -9.17 5.70
C LEU A 141 -13.37 -9.02 7.04
N CYS A 142 -13.78 -10.13 7.66
CA CYS A 142 -14.43 -10.11 8.97
C CYS A 142 -13.51 -9.67 10.12
N LEU A 143 -12.18 -9.70 9.93
CA LEU A 143 -11.21 -9.20 10.90
C LEU A 143 -11.02 -7.67 10.81
N MET A 144 -11.51 -7.04 9.74
CA MET A 144 -11.43 -5.58 9.59
C MET A 144 -12.45 -4.89 10.51
N PRO A 145 -12.12 -3.68 11.02
CA PRO A 145 -13.04 -2.94 11.88
C PRO A 145 -14.29 -2.49 11.11
N LEU A 146 -15.38 -2.26 11.84
CA LEU A 146 -16.65 -1.81 11.26
C LEU A 146 -16.53 -0.46 10.52
N SER A 147 -15.66 0.45 10.99
CA SER A 147 -15.41 1.74 10.31
C SER A 147 -14.73 1.60 8.94
N TRP A 148 -14.13 0.43 8.68
CA TRP A 148 -13.59 0.12 7.36
C TRP A 148 -14.67 -0.36 6.40
N HIS A 149 -15.88 -0.70 6.87
CA HIS A 149 -17.00 -1.20 6.06
C HIS A 149 -16.60 -2.36 5.13
N PRO A 150 -16.22 -3.54 5.66
CA PRO A 150 -15.72 -4.65 4.84
C PRO A 150 -16.76 -5.23 3.85
N TRP A 151 -18.04 -4.97 4.08
CA TRP A 151 -19.13 -5.33 3.16
C TRP A 151 -19.33 -4.33 2.01
N TYR A 152 -18.72 -3.14 2.08
CA TYR A 152 -18.91 -2.03 1.12
C TYR A 152 -17.67 -1.79 0.27
#